data_AF-A0A5X8N716-F1
#
_entry.id   AF-A0A5X8N716-F1
#
_cell.length_a   1.000
_cell.length_b   1.000
_cell.length_c   1.000
_cell.angle_alpha   90.00
_cell.angle_beta   90.00
_cell.angle_gamma   90.00
#
_symmetry.space_group_name_H-M   'P 1'
#
loop_
_entity.id
_entity.type
_entity.pdbx_description
1 polymer ?
#
loop_
_entity_poly.entity_id
_entity_poly.type
_entity_poly.pdbx_seq_one_letter_code
_entity_poly.pdbx_strand_id
1 'polypeptide(L)'
;MLSEERLSAIRAKVNRADGSTNKKSATLSSVSTNGDRITERKKESFKTANSFIIRGKIEENETLTKRGERSLNCAQQRYIVVVNGKAHTVFTHRCRSRHCQNCQRIKAFVWQEKMKEIFPDLISKYPNHKYLFITFTVKNPKLKNLKSVLICMSRAYAKMFQRKAFKKWFVGDIRSTEITRGNSGEDEAHPHFHALICVHPTYFKGVNYMSADVWGQNWGECLEAEFKKEGLEYNAADYPKGFPRVDIRLAKSADRKTDITNQNISEHGEQLINYVLKYSVKGSDLLKNGKADQWFWEFDKQVKNIRMIAASGDIKKSLAKLERDQFDYYKEQEKIEKLISDDVNFKADKAVFKKESEYDYYLESKKDKFQYIIEAIEAKAYNYQCYYKALLSDHLLAFRSGIDGVIENFRKINKAKTREDFEILEAAEQELVKIQCERIERLQFICDALVRVGLYKKMSDFVYMNIHTNEKTVIVKNNIVDILKAAEQKLLNDFKQSFMRLENAKTQDIFNAIVDKVNEKSALIKLVRNEILAAGAYAYDADNMEYIDLETNERLEVIATIE
;
A
#
# COMPACT_ATOMS: atom_id res chain seq x y z
N MET A 1 -12.18 25.79 17.76
CA MET A 1 -11.38 24.55 17.81
C MET A 1 -12.25 23.41 18.28
N LEU A 2 -12.01 22.21 17.76
CA LEU A 2 -12.69 20.96 18.12
C LEU A 2 -12.12 20.45 19.46
N SER A 3 -12.57 21.03 20.59
CA SER A 3 -12.12 20.60 21.92
C SER A 3 -12.56 19.15 22.23
N GLU A 4 -11.83 18.46 23.12
CA GLU A 4 -12.16 17.09 23.56
C GLU A 4 -13.59 16.98 24.14
N GLU A 5 -14.05 18.01 24.85
CA GLU A 5 -15.41 18.11 25.38
C GLU A 5 -16.45 18.19 24.26
N ARG A 6 -16.16 18.95 23.19
CA ARG A 6 -17.06 19.10 22.03
C ARG A 6 -17.09 17.83 21.18
N LEU A 7 -15.96 17.15 21.03
CA LEU A 7 -15.87 15.81 20.43
C LEU A 7 -16.71 14.80 21.21
N SER A 8 -16.60 14.79 22.54
CA SER A 8 -17.37 13.90 23.41
C SER A 8 -18.88 14.19 23.36
N ALA A 9 -19.27 15.46 23.34
CA ALA A 9 -20.66 15.88 23.22
C ALA A 9 -21.28 15.54 21.85
N ILE A 10 -20.49 15.58 20.77
CA ILE A 10 -20.95 15.23 19.42
C ILE A 10 -21.01 13.71 19.25
N ARG A 11 -20.04 12.93 19.78
CA ARG A 11 -20.12 11.46 19.84
C ARG A 11 -21.38 10.96 20.53
N ALA A 12 -21.76 11.61 21.64
CA ALA A 12 -23.00 11.31 22.35
C ALA A 12 -24.28 11.60 21.51
N LYS A 13 -24.21 12.55 20.56
CA LYS A 13 -25.31 12.90 19.64
C LYS A 13 -25.33 12.04 18.37
N VAL A 14 -24.19 11.59 17.86
CA VAL A 14 -24.13 10.67 16.70
C VAL A 14 -24.84 9.35 17.00
N ASN A 15 -24.80 8.88 18.26
CA ASN A 15 -25.53 7.70 18.73
C ASN A 15 -27.04 7.94 18.96
N ARG A 16 -27.55 9.16 18.80
CA ARG A 16 -28.97 9.50 18.88
C ARG A 16 -29.40 10.13 17.55
N ALA A 17 -29.72 9.27 16.58
CA ALA A 17 -30.11 9.71 15.25
C ALA A 17 -31.52 10.32 15.26
N ASP A 18 -31.62 11.63 15.46
CA ASP A 18 -32.80 12.38 15.02
C ASP A 18 -32.59 12.89 13.59
N GLY A 19 -33.48 12.42 12.71
CA GLY A 19 -33.59 12.88 11.34
C GLY A 19 -33.92 14.37 11.31
N SER A 20 -33.09 15.16 10.62
CA SER A 20 -33.44 16.53 10.27
C SER A 20 -33.88 16.57 8.82
N THR A 21 -35.11 17.06 8.64
CA THR A 21 -35.89 17.16 7.40
C THR A 21 -35.32 18.12 6.35
N ASN A 22 -35.54 17.72 5.10
CA ASN A 22 -35.20 18.40 3.85
C ASN A 22 -35.68 19.86 3.77
N LYS A 23 -34.74 20.81 3.66
CA LYS A 23 -34.94 22.00 2.81
C LYS A 23 -34.44 21.66 1.41
N LYS A 24 -35.05 22.22 0.35
CA LYS A 24 -34.61 22.05 -1.05
C LYS A 24 -33.08 22.11 -1.12
N SER A 25 -32.47 20.97 -1.40
CA SER A 25 -31.04 20.79 -1.27
C SER A 25 -30.33 21.61 -2.34
N ALA A 26 -29.45 22.54 -1.94
CA ALA A 26 -28.47 23.12 -2.85
C ALA A 26 -27.62 22.00 -3.49
N THR A 27 -27.13 22.22 -4.69
CA THR A 27 -26.20 21.30 -5.34
C THR A 27 -24.77 21.69 -4.99
N LEU A 28 -23.85 20.73 -5.08
CA LEU A 28 -22.43 21.04 -4.85
C LEU A 28 -21.90 22.09 -5.84
N SER A 29 -22.37 22.04 -7.08
CA SER A 29 -22.07 23.01 -8.13
C SER A 29 -22.56 24.42 -7.80
N SER A 30 -23.70 24.57 -7.12
CA SER A 30 -24.24 25.90 -6.80
C SER A 30 -23.52 26.60 -5.65
N VAL A 31 -22.65 25.90 -4.91
CA VAL A 31 -21.95 26.45 -3.74
C VAL A 31 -20.43 26.41 -3.85
N SER A 32 -19.86 25.84 -4.91
CA SER A 32 -18.42 25.70 -5.05
C SER A 32 -17.94 25.78 -6.50
N THR A 33 -16.82 26.48 -6.70
CA THR A 33 -16.20 26.71 -8.02
C THR A 33 -15.73 25.44 -8.72
N ASN A 34 -15.43 24.40 -7.95
CA ASN A 34 -15.01 23.09 -8.45
C ASN A 34 -16.10 22.01 -8.35
N GLY A 35 -17.32 22.38 -7.96
CA GLY A 35 -18.43 21.46 -7.76
C GLY A 35 -18.81 20.70 -9.03
N ASP A 36 -18.92 21.42 -10.16
CA ASP A 36 -19.20 20.82 -11.47
C ASP A 36 -18.20 19.73 -11.84
N ARG A 37 -16.92 20.00 -11.61
CA ARG A 37 -15.84 19.06 -11.92
C ARG A 37 -15.87 17.83 -11.01
N ILE A 38 -16.34 17.97 -9.77
CA ILE A 38 -16.53 16.85 -8.84
C ILE A 38 -17.73 15.99 -9.29
N THR A 39 -18.84 16.64 -9.65
CA THR A 39 -20.06 16.00 -10.17
C THR A 39 -19.78 15.26 -11.47
N GLU A 40 -19.13 15.90 -12.45
CA GLU A 40 -18.78 15.32 -13.76
C GLU A 40 -18.01 14.01 -13.61
N ARG A 41 -16.96 13.98 -12.77
CA ARG A 41 -16.15 12.77 -12.53
C ARG A 41 -16.97 11.65 -11.91
N LYS A 42 -17.94 11.97 -11.06
CA LYS A 42 -18.87 10.98 -10.51
C LYS A 42 -19.83 10.47 -11.59
N LYS A 43 -20.36 11.33 -12.46
CA LYS A 43 -21.14 10.92 -13.64
C LYS A 43 -20.35 9.96 -14.53
N GLU A 44 -19.09 10.26 -14.85
CA GLU A 44 -18.23 9.38 -15.66
C GLU A 44 -17.97 8.02 -14.98
N SER A 45 -17.68 8.06 -13.67
CA SER A 45 -17.47 6.85 -12.87
C SER A 45 -18.75 5.99 -12.80
N PHE A 46 -19.91 6.64 -12.67
CA PHE A 46 -21.23 6.01 -12.63
C PHE A 46 -21.56 5.32 -13.96
N LYS A 47 -21.34 5.99 -15.10
CA LYS A 47 -21.52 5.39 -16.44
C LYS A 47 -20.65 4.15 -16.62
N THR A 48 -19.36 4.25 -16.27
CA THR A 48 -18.42 3.14 -16.38
C THR A 48 -18.82 1.96 -15.47
N ALA A 49 -19.24 2.25 -14.23
CA ALA A 49 -19.70 1.25 -13.28
C ALA A 49 -20.94 0.49 -13.79
N ASN A 50 -21.92 1.21 -14.35
CA ASN A 50 -23.11 0.58 -14.92
C ASN A 50 -22.78 -0.32 -16.11
N SER A 51 -21.83 0.06 -16.96
CA SER A 51 -21.37 -0.82 -18.04
C SER A 51 -20.86 -2.16 -17.51
N PHE A 52 -20.08 -2.15 -16.41
CA PHE A 52 -19.63 -3.38 -15.74
C PHE A 52 -20.79 -4.21 -15.17
N ILE A 53 -21.76 -3.57 -14.50
CA ILE A 53 -22.92 -4.25 -13.92
C ILE A 53 -23.77 -4.91 -15.02
N ILE A 54 -24.09 -4.16 -16.08
CA ILE A 54 -24.91 -4.65 -17.19
C ILE A 54 -24.26 -5.85 -17.86
N ARG A 55 -22.97 -5.74 -18.24
CA ARG A 55 -22.24 -6.85 -18.85
C ARG A 55 -22.13 -8.04 -17.89
N GLY A 56 -21.83 -7.79 -16.62
CA GLY A 56 -21.74 -8.85 -15.61
C GLY A 56 -23.05 -9.61 -15.42
N LYS A 57 -24.20 -8.93 -15.52
CA LYS A 57 -25.52 -9.59 -15.49
C LYS A 57 -25.82 -10.39 -16.75
N ILE A 58 -25.50 -9.83 -17.94
CA ILE A 58 -25.71 -10.51 -19.22
C ILE A 58 -24.85 -11.78 -19.32
N GLU A 59 -23.61 -11.72 -18.84
CA GLU A 59 -22.65 -12.84 -18.89
C GLU A 59 -22.72 -13.75 -17.65
N GLU A 60 -23.65 -13.50 -16.72
CA GLU A 60 -23.74 -14.19 -15.42
C GLU A 60 -22.40 -14.19 -14.65
N ASN A 61 -21.59 -13.15 -14.85
CA ASN A 61 -20.26 -12.99 -14.27
C ASN A 61 -20.34 -12.19 -12.97
N GLU A 62 -20.45 -12.90 -11.85
CA GLU A 62 -20.57 -12.29 -10.51
C GLU A 62 -19.38 -11.39 -10.15
N THR A 63 -18.17 -11.76 -10.57
CA THR A 63 -16.96 -10.95 -10.31
C THR A 63 -17.02 -9.59 -11.02
N LEU A 64 -17.52 -9.57 -12.26
CA LEU A 64 -17.67 -8.35 -13.04
C LEU A 64 -18.78 -7.46 -12.46
N THR A 65 -19.90 -8.07 -12.05
CA THR A 65 -21.02 -7.39 -11.37
C THR A 65 -20.57 -6.74 -10.08
N LYS A 66 -19.91 -7.49 -9.17
CA LYS A 66 -19.36 -6.97 -7.91
C LYS A 66 -18.36 -5.84 -8.14
N ARG A 67 -17.53 -5.92 -9.19
CA ARG A 67 -16.60 -4.83 -9.56
C ARG A 67 -17.35 -3.56 -9.98
N GLY A 68 -18.43 -3.72 -10.75
CA GLY A 68 -19.33 -2.63 -11.14
C GLY A 68 -19.99 -1.98 -9.93
N GLU A 69 -20.62 -2.77 -9.05
CA GLU A 69 -21.31 -2.29 -7.84
C GLU A 69 -20.37 -1.54 -6.88
N ARG A 70 -19.17 -2.07 -6.63
CA ARG A 70 -18.14 -1.35 -5.85
C ARG A 70 -17.82 0.00 -6.48
N SER A 71 -17.71 0.05 -7.81
CA SER A 71 -17.40 1.29 -8.54
C SER A 71 -18.58 2.27 -8.55
N LEU A 72 -19.81 1.75 -8.57
CA LEU A 72 -21.04 2.52 -8.49
C LEU A 72 -21.11 3.28 -7.15
N ASN A 73 -20.81 2.57 -6.06
CA ASN A 73 -20.80 3.12 -4.70
C ASN A 73 -19.59 4.02 -4.40
N CYS A 74 -18.62 4.13 -5.32
CA CYS A 74 -17.49 5.03 -5.16
C CYS A 74 -17.95 6.48 -5.10
N ALA A 75 -17.55 7.18 -4.04
CA ALA A 75 -17.91 8.56 -3.77
C ALA A 75 -19.42 8.85 -3.87
N GLN A 76 -20.26 7.87 -3.54
CA GLN A 76 -21.71 8.07 -3.50
C GLN A 76 -22.10 9.16 -2.49
N GLN A 77 -21.37 9.22 -1.39
CA GLN A 77 -21.45 10.26 -0.38
C GLN A 77 -20.07 10.87 -0.14
N ARG A 78 -20.02 12.18 0.10
CA ARG A 78 -18.80 12.91 0.44
C ARG A 78 -19.07 13.83 1.61
N TYR A 79 -18.20 13.80 2.59
CA TYR A 79 -18.11 14.85 3.60
C TYR A 79 -17.23 15.94 3.01
N ILE A 80 -17.80 17.13 2.84
CA ILE A 80 -17.18 18.24 2.15
C ILE A 80 -17.12 19.44 3.08
N VAL A 81 -16.01 20.16 3.01
CA VAL A 81 -15.93 21.52 3.54
C VAL A 81 -15.69 22.47 2.37
N VAL A 82 -16.46 23.55 2.29
CA VAL A 82 -16.25 24.62 1.33
C VAL A 82 -15.51 25.74 2.04
N VAL A 83 -14.30 26.04 1.56
CA VAL A 83 -13.40 27.07 2.07
C VAL A 83 -13.05 27.97 0.88
N ASN A 84 -13.23 29.29 1.04
CA ASN A 84 -12.91 30.28 0.00
C ASN A 84 -13.56 29.93 -1.36
N GLY A 85 -14.81 29.47 -1.33
CA GLY A 85 -15.59 29.10 -2.51
C GLY A 85 -15.16 27.80 -3.21
N LYS A 86 -14.23 27.02 -2.63
CA LYS A 86 -13.75 25.75 -3.17
C LYS A 86 -14.14 24.59 -2.27
N ALA A 87 -14.67 23.51 -2.85
CA ALA A 87 -15.02 22.30 -2.13
C ALA A 87 -13.80 21.39 -1.90
N HIS A 88 -13.58 21.02 -0.65
CA HIS A 88 -12.58 20.07 -0.19
C HIS A 88 -13.29 18.82 0.34
N THR A 89 -13.01 17.66 -0.24
CA THR A 89 -13.53 16.39 0.31
C THR A 89 -12.68 15.97 1.50
N VAL A 90 -13.26 16.01 2.71
CA VAL A 90 -12.62 15.54 3.95
C VAL A 90 -12.59 14.01 3.97
N PHE A 91 -13.74 13.39 3.69
CA PHE A 91 -13.85 11.93 3.62
C PHE A 91 -14.84 11.49 2.56
N THR A 92 -14.53 10.37 1.90
CA THR A 92 -15.45 9.68 0.99
C THR A 92 -14.96 8.26 0.73
N HIS A 93 -15.87 7.31 0.55
CA HIS A 93 -15.53 5.94 0.17
C HIS A 93 -14.99 5.87 -1.28
N ARG A 94 -13.95 5.06 -1.50
CA ARG A 94 -13.27 4.94 -2.80
C ARG A 94 -13.14 3.48 -3.23
N CYS A 95 -13.59 3.15 -4.44
CA CYS A 95 -13.51 1.78 -4.95
C CYS A 95 -12.11 1.36 -5.43
N ARG A 96 -11.21 2.32 -5.65
CA ARG A 96 -9.86 2.13 -6.21
C ARG A 96 -9.83 1.40 -7.58
N SER A 97 -10.97 1.33 -8.27
CA SER A 97 -11.09 0.70 -9.59
C SER A 97 -10.29 1.46 -10.64
N ARG A 98 -9.67 0.72 -11.56
CA ARG A 98 -8.78 1.26 -12.60
C ARG A 98 -9.49 2.27 -13.52
N HIS A 99 -10.77 2.09 -13.77
CA HIS A 99 -11.53 2.96 -14.68
C HIS A 99 -12.45 3.94 -13.94
N CYS A 100 -12.38 3.98 -12.61
CA CYS A 100 -13.12 4.97 -11.84
C CYS A 100 -12.40 6.32 -11.94
N GLN A 101 -12.98 7.26 -12.69
CA GLN A 101 -12.41 8.60 -12.91
C GLN A 101 -12.18 9.36 -11.60
N ASN A 102 -13.04 9.15 -10.60
CA ASN A 102 -12.82 9.66 -9.25
C ASN A 102 -11.55 9.12 -8.61
N CYS A 103 -11.31 7.81 -8.68
CA CYS A 103 -10.14 7.19 -8.07
C CYS A 103 -8.85 7.50 -8.87
N GLN A 104 -8.91 7.57 -10.19
CA GLN A 104 -7.77 7.94 -11.03
C GLN A 104 -7.27 9.35 -10.72
N ARG A 105 -8.17 10.33 -10.55
CA ARG A 105 -7.75 11.70 -10.18
C ARG A 105 -7.10 11.76 -8.80
N ILE A 106 -7.62 11.02 -7.82
CA ILE A 106 -7.00 10.97 -6.48
C ILE A 106 -5.65 10.27 -6.53
N LYS A 107 -5.53 9.18 -7.28
CA LYS A 107 -4.24 8.54 -7.50
C LYS A 107 -3.23 9.55 -8.07
N ALA A 108 -3.61 10.26 -9.13
CA ALA A 108 -2.78 11.33 -9.70
C ALA A 108 -2.40 12.39 -8.65
N PHE A 109 -3.36 12.88 -7.86
CA PHE A 109 -3.12 13.84 -6.78
C PHE A 109 -2.12 13.33 -5.74
N VAL A 110 -2.29 12.10 -5.25
CA VAL A 110 -1.36 11.49 -4.29
C VAL A 110 0.06 11.42 -4.86
N TRP A 111 0.22 11.11 -6.14
CA TRP A 111 1.54 11.13 -6.78
C TRP A 111 2.10 12.55 -6.95
N GLN A 112 1.25 13.55 -7.21
CA GLN A 112 1.64 14.96 -7.28
C GLN A 112 2.20 15.42 -5.93
N GLU A 113 1.50 15.13 -4.83
CA GLU A 113 1.93 15.50 -3.47
C GLU A 113 3.20 14.75 -3.05
N LYS A 114 3.29 13.44 -3.31
CA LYS A 114 4.53 12.68 -3.08
C LYS A 114 5.74 13.24 -3.82
N MET A 115 5.53 13.77 -5.03
CA MET A 115 6.60 14.42 -5.77
C MET A 115 7.05 15.72 -5.08
N LYS A 116 6.10 16.50 -4.56
CA LYS A 116 6.39 17.72 -3.79
C LYS A 116 7.17 17.42 -2.49
N GLU A 117 6.78 16.37 -1.79
CA GLU A 117 7.42 15.95 -0.52
C GLU A 117 8.92 15.62 -0.67
N ILE A 118 9.37 15.16 -1.84
CA ILE A 118 10.78 14.81 -2.05
C ILE A 118 11.63 15.97 -2.58
N PHE A 119 11.04 17.12 -2.91
CA PHE A 119 11.82 18.26 -3.43
C PHE A 119 12.92 18.74 -2.48
N PRO A 120 12.75 18.83 -1.15
CA PRO A 120 13.84 19.21 -0.26
C PRO A 120 15.08 18.30 -0.37
N ASP A 121 14.88 16.98 -0.48
CA ASP A 121 15.98 16.01 -0.68
C ASP A 121 16.66 16.18 -2.04
N LEU A 122 15.89 16.48 -3.10
CA LEU A 122 16.44 16.76 -4.43
C LEU A 122 17.18 18.10 -4.50
N ILE A 123 16.68 19.14 -3.82
CA ILE A 123 17.32 20.46 -3.72
C ILE A 123 18.68 20.32 -3.04
N SER A 124 18.73 19.59 -1.91
CA SER A 124 19.97 19.39 -1.16
C SER A 124 21.05 18.66 -2.00
N LYS A 125 20.68 17.62 -2.75
CA LYS A 125 21.64 16.82 -3.54
C LYS A 125 21.99 17.46 -4.89
N TYR A 126 21.02 18.08 -5.53
CA TYR A 126 21.06 18.42 -6.95
C TYR A 126 20.56 19.85 -7.23
N PRO A 127 21.01 20.89 -6.50
CA PRO A 127 20.33 22.20 -6.45
C PRO A 127 20.13 22.83 -7.83
N ASN A 128 21.17 22.80 -8.67
CA ASN A 128 21.17 23.44 -9.99
C ASN A 128 20.65 22.54 -11.12
N HIS A 129 20.26 21.29 -10.85
CA HIS A 129 19.80 20.37 -11.88
C HIS A 129 18.48 20.84 -12.47
N LYS A 130 18.35 20.68 -13.78
CA LYS A 130 17.18 21.13 -14.55
C LYS A 130 16.29 19.96 -14.91
N TYR A 131 15.08 20.26 -15.36
CA TYR A 131 14.12 19.25 -15.78
C TYR A 131 13.88 19.27 -17.29
N LEU A 132 13.72 18.09 -17.89
CA LEU A 132 13.16 17.91 -19.22
C LEU A 132 11.71 17.45 -19.08
N PHE A 133 10.82 18.04 -19.88
CA PHE A 133 9.48 17.52 -20.11
C PHE A 133 9.47 16.78 -21.45
N ILE A 134 9.19 15.48 -21.40
CA ILE A 134 9.32 14.60 -22.57
C ILE A 134 8.07 13.76 -22.77
N THR A 135 7.64 13.66 -24.01
CA THR A 135 6.59 12.75 -24.46
C THR A 135 7.17 11.68 -25.39
N PHE A 136 6.98 10.41 -25.06
CA PHE A 136 7.36 9.27 -25.90
C PHE A 136 6.12 8.63 -26.51
N THR A 137 6.07 8.50 -27.83
CA THR A 137 4.90 7.98 -28.55
C THR A 137 5.30 6.94 -29.58
N VAL A 138 4.68 5.76 -29.50
CA VAL A 138 4.81 4.70 -30.50
C VAL A 138 3.72 4.83 -31.57
N LYS A 139 3.87 4.14 -32.71
CA LYS A 139 2.75 3.95 -33.63
C LYS A 139 1.59 3.28 -32.91
N ASN A 140 0.36 3.63 -33.27
CA ASN A 140 -0.86 3.07 -32.72
C ASN A 140 -0.84 1.53 -32.82
N PRO A 141 -0.70 0.80 -31.70
CA PRO A 141 -0.74 -0.65 -31.76
C PRO A 141 -2.19 -1.13 -31.89
N LYS A 142 -2.35 -2.30 -32.52
CA LYS A 142 -3.59 -3.07 -32.37
C LYS A 142 -3.85 -3.32 -30.89
N LEU A 143 -5.10 -3.14 -30.48
CA LEU A 143 -5.51 -3.15 -29.09
C LEU A 143 -5.17 -4.48 -28.42
N LYS A 144 -5.30 -5.60 -29.13
CA LYS A 144 -4.93 -6.95 -28.66
C LYS A 144 -3.45 -7.08 -28.26
N ASN A 145 -2.57 -6.23 -28.80
CA ASN A 145 -1.13 -6.22 -28.51
C ASN A 145 -0.75 -5.14 -27.49
N LEU A 146 -1.70 -4.33 -27.02
CA LEU A 146 -1.43 -3.15 -26.19
C LEU A 146 -0.63 -3.51 -24.94
N LYS A 147 -0.95 -4.61 -24.25
CA LYS A 147 -0.23 -5.03 -23.04
C LYS A 147 1.26 -5.27 -23.32
N SER A 148 1.57 -6.06 -24.34
CA SER A 148 2.94 -6.39 -24.73
C SER A 148 3.69 -5.14 -25.19
N VAL A 149 3.03 -4.25 -25.94
CA VAL A 149 3.61 -2.96 -26.35
C VAL A 149 3.91 -2.08 -25.15
N LEU A 150 3.03 -1.96 -24.16
CA LEU A 150 3.28 -1.16 -22.94
C LEU A 150 4.44 -1.71 -22.09
N ILE A 151 4.61 -3.04 -22.05
CA ILE A 151 5.74 -3.71 -21.42
C ILE A 151 7.03 -3.37 -22.17
N CYS A 152 7.03 -3.53 -23.50
CA CYS A 152 8.17 -3.18 -24.35
C CYS A 152 8.57 -1.72 -24.20
N MET A 153 7.60 -0.79 -24.29
CA MET A 153 7.84 0.65 -24.09
C MET A 153 8.50 0.91 -22.74
N SER A 154 8.02 0.27 -21.66
CA SER A 154 8.59 0.44 -20.32
C SER A 154 10.02 -0.09 -20.20
N ARG A 155 10.33 -1.25 -20.80
CA ARG A 155 11.67 -1.83 -20.79
C ARG A 155 12.64 -1.06 -21.69
N ALA A 156 12.18 -0.64 -22.87
CA ALA A 156 12.94 0.18 -23.81
C ALA A 156 13.29 1.54 -23.20
N TYR A 157 12.33 2.17 -22.51
CA TYR A 157 12.57 3.39 -21.73
C TYR A 157 13.67 3.19 -20.69
N ALA A 158 13.57 2.14 -19.86
CA ALA A 158 14.58 1.85 -18.84
C ALA A 158 15.98 1.58 -19.45
N LYS A 159 16.04 0.83 -20.56
CA LYS A 159 17.28 0.52 -21.29
C LYS A 159 17.94 1.76 -21.88
N MET A 160 17.17 2.69 -22.43
CA MET A 160 17.69 3.92 -23.03
C MET A 160 18.55 4.71 -22.02
N PHE A 161 18.08 4.85 -20.77
CA PHE A 161 18.82 5.54 -19.71
C PHE A 161 20.05 4.78 -19.20
N GLN A 162 20.24 3.50 -19.58
CA GLN A 162 21.48 2.76 -19.30
C GLN A 162 22.56 2.96 -20.37
N ARG A 163 22.20 3.51 -21.54
CA ARG A 163 23.17 3.78 -22.60
C ARG A 163 24.14 4.88 -22.19
N LYS A 164 25.40 4.79 -22.62
CA LYS A 164 26.46 5.77 -22.32
C LYS A 164 26.06 7.22 -22.63
N ALA A 165 25.28 7.42 -23.70
CA ALA A 165 24.79 8.75 -24.12
C ALA A 165 23.87 9.43 -23.09
N PHE A 166 23.11 8.67 -22.29
CA PHE A 166 22.11 9.19 -21.36
C PHE A 166 22.51 9.02 -19.90
N LYS A 167 23.14 7.88 -19.56
CA LYS A 167 23.47 7.47 -18.19
C LYS A 167 24.23 8.54 -17.41
N LYS A 168 25.16 9.25 -18.05
CA LYS A 168 25.99 10.28 -17.40
C LYS A 168 25.22 11.55 -16.99
N TRP A 169 24.04 11.80 -17.56
CA TRP A 169 23.27 13.02 -17.31
C TRP A 169 22.00 12.77 -16.49
N PHE A 170 21.52 11.53 -16.51
CA PHE A 170 20.25 11.14 -15.92
C PHE A 170 20.36 10.99 -14.40
N VAL A 171 19.62 11.83 -13.67
CA VAL A 171 19.51 11.70 -12.20
C VAL A 171 18.32 10.80 -11.85
N GLY A 172 17.17 11.05 -12.46
CA GLY A 172 15.95 10.31 -12.20
C GLY A 172 14.75 10.92 -12.89
N ASP A 173 13.63 10.21 -12.87
CA ASP A 173 12.38 10.69 -13.45
C ASP A 173 11.16 10.25 -12.65
N ILE A 174 10.05 10.89 -12.99
CA ILE A 174 8.72 10.32 -12.83
C ILE A 174 7.98 10.39 -14.17
N ARG A 175 7.30 9.31 -14.54
CA ARG A 175 6.52 9.21 -15.76
C ARG A 175 5.13 8.65 -15.51
N SER A 176 4.17 9.06 -16.34
CA SER A 176 2.86 8.43 -16.45
C SER A 176 2.63 7.89 -17.86
N THR A 177 1.80 6.87 -17.95
CA THR A 177 1.27 6.33 -19.20
C THR A 177 -0.12 6.90 -19.42
N GLU A 178 -0.29 7.61 -20.53
CA GLU A 178 -1.60 8.02 -21.06
C GLU A 178 -1.92 7.18 -22.29
N ILE A 179 -3.18 6.78 -22.43
CA ILE A 179 -3.66 5.94 -23.53
C ILE A 179 -4.97 6.54 -24.02
N THR A 180 -5.01 6.89 -25.29
CA THR A 180 -6.24 7.28 -25.99
C THR A 180 -6.61 6.23 -27.03
N ARG A 181 -7.75 6.39 -27.69
CA ARG A 181 -8.07 5.60 -28.88
C ARG A 181 -7.11 5.95 -30.01
N GLY A 182 -6.76 4.96 -30.83
CA GLY A 182 -5.98 5.17 -32.05
C GLY A 182 -6.82 5.82 -33.16
N ASN A 183 -6.17 6.09 -34.29
CA ASN A 183 -6.77 6.74 -35.46
C ASN A 183 -7.99 6.00 -36.00
N SER A 184 -7.98 4.66 -36.00
CA SER A 184 -9.16 3.86 -36.41
C SER A 184 -10.34 4.02 -35.43
N GLY A 185 -10.07 4.35 -34.17
CA GLY A 185 -11.07 4.51 -33.11
C GLY A 185 -11.72 3.21 -32.61
N GLU A 186 -11.53 2.08 -33.31
CA GLU A 186 -12.25 0.82 -33.07
C GLU A 186 -11.37 -0.32 -32.55
N ASP A 187 -10.16 -0.48 -33.07
CA ASP A 187 -9.28 -1.63 -32.80
C ASP A 187 -7.84 -1.23 -32.45
N GLU A 188 -7.55 0.07 -32.36
CA GLU A 188 -6.23 0.61 -32.06
C GLU A 188 -6.22 1.46 -30.80
N ALA A 189 -5.07 1.48 -30.13
CA ALA A 189 -4.79 2.39 -29.03
C ALA A 189 -3.73 3.41 -29.44
N HIS A 190 -3.57 4.47 -28.65
CA HIS A 190 -2.51 5.46 -28.81
C HIS A 190 -1.79 5.69 -27.46
N PRO A 191 -0.90 4.77 -27.06
CA PRO A 191 -0.18 4.88 -25.80
C PRO A 191 0.99 5.84 -25.91
N HIS A 192 1.19 6.64 -24.87
CA HIS A 192 2.32 7.54 -24.77
C HIS A 192 2.76 7.72 -23.31
N PHE A 193 4.05 7.99 -23.11
CA PHE A 193 4.59 8.35 -21.80
C PHE A 193 4.77 9.85 -21.72
N HIS A 194 4.27 10.46 -20.65
CA HIS A 194 4.70 11.79 -20.22
C HIS A 194 5.70 11.63 -19.10
N ALA A 195 6.87 12.26 -19.21
CA ALA A 195 7.93 12.17 -18.22
C ALA A 195 8.45 13.55 -17.82
N LEU A 196 8.73 13.70 -16.52
CA LEU A 196 9.52 14.80 -15.97
C LEU A 196 10.86 14.22 -15.53
N ILE A 197 11.95 14.62 -16.20
CA ILE A 197 13.27 14.01 -16.04
C ILE A 197 14.25 15.03 -15.47
N CYS A 198 14.82 14.74 -14.31
CA CYS A 198 15.89 15.54 -13.71
C CYS A 198 17.23 15.19 -14.37
N VAL A 199 17.93 16.20 -14.88
CA VAL A 199 19.18 16.05 -15.64
C VAL A 199 20.27 17.00 -15.16
N HIS A 200 21.51 16.54 -15.28
CA HIS A 200 22.70 17.34 -14.95
C HIS A 200 22.78 18.62 -15.81
N PRO A 201 23.14 19.79 -15.26
CA PRO A 201 23.12 21.06 -15.99
C PRO A 201 24.00 21.08 -17.25
N THR A 202 25.09 20.31 -17.26
CA THR A 202 26.00 20.23 -18.42
C THR A 202 25.40 19.54 -19.63
N TYR A 203 24.26 18.84 -19.47
CA TYR A 203 23.49 18.31 -20.61
C TYR A 203 23.12 19.42 -21.60
N PHE A 204 22.86 20.64 -21.13
CA PHE A 204 22.47 21.78 -21.97
C PHE A 204 23.65 22.56 -22.56
N LYS A 205 24.89 22.08 -22.40
CA LYS A 205 26.08 22.79 -22.87
C LYS A 205 26.57 22.24 -24.21
N GLY A 206 26.65 23.10 -25.22
CA GLY A 206 27.27 22.82 -26.51
C GLY A 206 26.76 21.52 -27.14
N VAL A 207 27.69 20.63 -27.50
CA VAL A 207 27.41 19.35 -28.16
C VAL A 207 26.71 18.29 -27.30
N ASN A 208 26.53 18.54 -25.99
CA ASN A 208 25.86 17.57 -25.10
C ASN A 208 24.34 17.56 -25.27
N TYR A 209 23.76 18.66 -25.76
CA TYR A 209 22.32 18.80 -25.88
C TYR A 209 21.82 18.01 -27.09
N MET A 210 21.05 16.96 -26.84
CA MET A 210 20.58 16.05 -27.88
C MET A 210 19.25 16.51 -28.47
N SER A 211 19.16 16.47 -29.80
CA SER A 211 17.91 16.75 -30.52
C SER A 211 16.85 15.67 -30.28
N ALA A 212 15.59 15.99 -30.56
CA ALA A 212 14.48 15.04 -30.52
C ALA A 212 14.74 13.78 -31.37
N ASP A 213 15.46 13.93 -32.49
CA ASP A 213 15.77 12.83 -33.41
C ASP A 213 16.79 11.86 -32.79
N VAL A 214 17.81 12.37 -32.10
CA VAL A 214 18.77 11.52 -31.36
C VAL A 214 18.08 10.74 -30.24
N TRP A 215 17.14 11.37 -29.53
CA TRP A 215 16.30 10.69 -28.55
C TRP A 215 15.42 9.61 -29.19
N GLY A 216 14.76 9.94 -30.30
CA GLY A 216 13.90 9.03 -31.06
C GLY A 216 14.65 7.80 -31.57
N GLN A 217 15.83 7.97 -32.16
CA GLN A 217 16.69 6.88 -32.63
C GLN A 217 17.10 5.96 -31.47
N ASN A 218 17.62 6.52 -30.38
CA ASN A 218 18.08 5.72 -29.24
C ASN A 218 16.94 4.95 -28.56
N TRP A 219 15.78 5.58 -28.41
CA TRP A 219 14.61 4.90 -27.88
C TRP A 219 14.07 3.86 -28.86
N GLY A 220 14.04 4.17 -30.16
CA GLY A 220 13.62 3.29 -31.24
C GLY A 220 14.41 2.00 -31.29
N GLU A 221 15.73 2.06 -31.25
CA GLU A 221 16.59 0.88 -31.19
C GLU A 221 16.34 0.04 -29.92
N CYS A 222 16.10 0.68 -28.78
CA CYS A 222 15.72 -0.04 -27.55
C CYS A 222 14.36 -0.70 -27.69
N LEU A 223 13.42 -0.04 -28.35
CA LEU A 223 12.05 -0.49 -28.57
C LEU A 223 12.02 -1.68 -29.53
N GLU A 224 12.72 -1.59 -30.66
CA GLU A 224 12.90 -2.66 -31.63
C GLU A 224 13.48 -3.92 -30.96
N ALA A 225 14.54 -3.75 -30.15
CA ALA A 225 15.14 -4.87 -29.43
C ALA A 225 14.17 -5.53 -28.43
N GLU A 226 13.27 -4.77 -27.81
CA GLU A 226 12.24 -5.33 -26.91
C GLU A 226 11.05 -5.92 -27.67
N PHE A 227 10.65 -5.33 -28.79
CA PHE A 227 9.60 -5.87 -29.67
C PHE A 227 10.02 -7.24 -30.20
N LYS A 228 11.25 -7.37 -30.70
CA LYS A 228 11.81 -8.64 -31.17
C LYS A 228 11.75 -9.74 -30.09
N LYS A 229 12.02 -9.40 -28.82
CA LYS A 229 11.95 -10.35 -27.71
C LYS A 229 10.54 -10.80 -27.37
N GLU A 230 9.57 -9.90 -27.50
CA GLU A 230 8.15 -10.18 -27.24
C GLU A 230 7.42 -10.73 -28.48
N GLY A 231 8.14 -11.02 -29.57
CA GLY A 231 7.57 -11.53 -30.82
C GLY A 231 6.69 -10.50 -31.56
N LEU A 232 6.90 -9.20 -31.30
CA LEU A 232 6.22 -8.11 -31.98
C LEU A 232 7.05 -7.62 -33.16
N GLU A 233 6.37 -7.25 -34.24
CA GLU A 233 6.99 -6.62 -35.40
C GLU A 233 7.30 -5.15 -35.11
N TYR A 234 8.53 -4.73 -35.42
CA TYR A 234 8.93 -3.33 -35.49
C TYR A 234 9.24 -3.01 -36.95
N ASN A 235 8.51 -2.07 -37.54
CA ASN A 235 8.75 -1.62 -38.89
C ASN A 235 9.17 -0.15 -38.88
N ALA A 236 10.38 0.16 -39.36
CA ALA A 236 10.88 1.53 -39.41
C ALA A 236 10.03 2.42 -40.35
N ALA A 237 9.46 1.86 -41.42
CA ALA A 237 8.63 2.58 -42.39
C ALA A 237 7.30 3.10 -41.78
N ASP A 238 6.90 2.57 -40.63
CA ASP A 238 5.76 3.05 -39.86
C ASP A 238 5.97 4.46 -39.28
N TYR A 239 7.21 4.94 -39.28
CA TYR A 239 7.60 6.21 -38.71
C TYR A 239 8.18 7.12 -39.80
N PRO A 240 7.74 8.39 -39.91
CA PRO A 240 8.22 9.30 -40.96
C PRO A 240 9.74 9.48 -41.02
N LYS A 241 10.44 9.29 -39.88
CA LYS A 241 11.90 9.40 -39.77
C LYS A 241 12.60 8.05 -39.53
N GLY A 242 11.89 6.93 -39.60
CA GLY A 242 12.44 5.60 -39.30
C GLY A 242 12.47 5.21 -37.82
N PHE A 243 12.08 6.12 -36.91
CA PHE A 243 12.09 5.92 -35.46
C PHE A 243 10.89 6.57 -34.77
N PRO A 244 10.48 6.07 -33.59
CA PRO A 244 9.31 6.58 -32.86
C PRO A 244 9.45 8.04 -32.42
N ARG A 245 8.30 8.71 -32.27
CA ARG A 245 8.25 10.13 -31.97
C ARG A 245 8.61 10.39 -30.50
N VAL A 246 9.57 11.29 -30.30
CA VAL A 246 9.90 11.87 -29.00
C VAL A 246 9.76 13.39 -29.09
N ASP A 247 8.88 13.98 -28.28
CA ASP A 247 8.81 15.43 -28.08
C ASP A 247 9.57 15.77 -26.80
N ILE A 248 10.66 16.52 -26.91
CA ILE A 248 11.54 16.88 -25.80
C ILE A 248 11.61 18.39 -25.67
N ARG A 249 11.40 18.88 -24.45
CA ARG A 249 11.47 20.30 -24.13
C ARG A 249 12.16 20.51 -22.79
N LEU A 250 12.93 21.59 -22.68
CA LEU A 250 13.33 22.10 -21.38
C LEU A 250 12.09 22.51 -20.59
N ALA A 251 11.94 21.99 -19.37
CA ALA A 251 10.87 22.38 -18.47
C ALA A 251 11.01 23.87 -18.12
N LYS A 252 9.92 24.61 -18.31
CA LYS A 252 9.83 26.04 -18.01
C LYS A 252 8.59 26.33 -17.16
N SER A 253 8.61 27.46 -16.46
CA SER A 253 7.46 28.03 -15.73
C SER A 253 6.25 28.23 -16.66
N ALA A 254 5.07 28.45 -16.07
CA ALA A 254 3.82 28.60 -16.82
C ALA A 254 3.85 29.73 -17.87
N ASP A 255 4.54 30.84 -17.56
CA ASP A 255 4.78 31.97 -18.46
C ASP A 255 5.90 31.73 -19.49
N ARG A 256 6.55 30.56 -19.42
CA ARG A 256 7.68 30.11 -20.26
C ARG A 256 8.95 30.96 -20.15
N LYS A 257 9.07 31.81 -19.12
CA LYS A 257 10.24 32.69 -18.95
C LYS A 257 11.38 32.02 -18.18
N THR A 258 11.05 31.23 -17.16
CA THR A 258 12.03 30.68 -16.22
C THR A 258 12.25 29.19 -16.47
N ASP A 259 13.51 28.76 -16.55
CA ASP A 259 13.86 27.34 -16.58
C ASP A 259 13.59 26.70 -15.22
N ILE A 260 13.01 25.49 -15.21
CA ILE A 260 12.76 24.75 -13.99
C ILE A 260 14.04 24.03 -13.55
N THR A 261 14.44 24.31 -12.32
CA THR A 261 15.53 23.68 -11.58
C THR A 261 14.99 23.03 -10.30
N ASN A 262 15.79 22.20 -9.62
CA ASN A 262 15.41 21.75 -8.28
C ASN A 262 15.16 22.94 -7.33
N GLN A 263 15.96 24.01 -7.42
CA GLN A 263 15.81 25.16 -6.53
C GLN A 263 14.45 25.86 -6.61
N ASN A 264 13.82 25.90 -7.79
CA ASN A 264 12.57 26.64 -8.03
C ASN A 264 11.36 25.76 -8.39
N ILE A 265 11.50 24.43 -8.41
CA ILE A 265 10.42 23.53 -8.84
C ILE A 265 9.21 23.58 -7.90
N SER A 266 9.41 23.82 -6.61
CA SER A 266 8.33 23.96 -5.64
C SER A 266 7.43 25.17 -5.95
N GLU A 267 8.01 26.24 -6.49
CA GLU A 267 7.32 27.50 -6.78
C GLU A 267 6.75 27.56 -8.20
N HIS A 268 7.42 26.92 -9.16
CA HIS A 268 7.10 27.07 -10.60
C HIS A 268 6.75 25.76 -11.31
N GLY A 269 6.93 24.61 -10.67
CA GLY A 269 6.80 23.29 -11.29
C GLY A 269 5.39 22.69 -11.27
N GLU A 270 4.44 23.27 -10.53
CA GLU A 270 3.13 22.66 -10.28
C GLU A 270 2.37 22.29 -11.56
N GLN A 271 2.36 23.17 -12.57
CA GLN A 271 1.67 22.91 -13.83
C GLN A 271 2.25 21.69 -14.57
N LEU A 272 3.57 21.54 -14.58
CA LEU A 272 4.26 20.43 -15.24
C LEU A 272 4.02 19.12 -14.51
N ILE A 273 4.14 19.13 -13.17
CA ILE A 273 3.84 17.97 -12.33
C ILE A 273 2.40 17.53 -12.54
N ASN A 274 1.45 18.47 -12.58
CA ASN A 274 0.04 18.20 -12.83
C ASN A 274 -0.22 17.66 -14.24
N TYR A 275 0.54 18.12 -15.24
CA TYR A 275 0.44 17.64 -16.61
C TYR A 275 0.98 16.20 -16.74
N VAL A 276 2.16 15.94 -16.18
CA VAL A 276 2.81 14.61 -16.22
C VAL A 276 2.02 13.61 -15.39
N LEU A 277 1.60 13.97 -14.17
CA LEU A 277 0.86 13.09 -13.27
C LEU A 277 -0.64 13.32 -13.42
N LYS A 278 -1.19 12.90 -14.55
CA LYS A 278 -2.64 12.94 -14.81
C LYS A 278 -3.25 11.53 -14.89
N TYR A 279 -4.54 11.49 -15.23
CA TYR A 279 -5.26 10.23 -15.46
C TYR A 279 -4.66 9.48 -16.66
N SER A 280 -4.66 8.16 -16.59
CA SER A 280 -4.14 7.32 -17.69
C SER A 280 -5.07 7.29 -18.91
N VAL A 281 -6.37 7.46 -18.72
CA VAL A 281 -7.36 7.54 -19.80
C VAL A 281 -8.45 8.51 -19.41
N LYS A 282 -8.83 9.37 -20.34
CA LYS A 282 -9.93 10.32 -20.19
C LYS A 282 -11.27 9.59 -20.17
N GLY A 283 -12.25 10.05 -19.39
CA GLY A 283 -13.57 9.41 -19.32
C GLY A 283 -14.27 9.31 -20.68
N SER A 284 -14.10 10.34 -21.52
CA SER A 284 -14.60 10.39 -22.91
C SER A 284 -14.01 9.31 -23.81
N ASP A 285 -12.74 8.94 -23.60
CA ASP A 285 -12.06 7.95 -24.43
C ASP A 285 -12.41 6.52 -24.01
N LEU A 286 -12.69 6.31 -22.72
CA LEU A 286 -13.16 5.02 -22.20
C LEU A 286 -14.52 4.63 -22.76
N LEU A 287 -15.47 5.58 -22.83
CA LEU A 287 -16.86 5.30 -23.21
C LEU A 287 -17.26 6.08 -24.47
N LYS A 288 -17.31 5.40 -25.62
CA LYS A 288 -17.78 5.98 -26.88
C LYS A 288 -19.27 6.35 -26.75
N ASN A 289 -19.60 7.63 -26.91
CA ASN A 289 -20.95 8.16 -26.69
C ASN A 289 -21.57 7.78 -25.32
N GLY A 290 -20.72 7.65 -24.29
CA GLY A 290 -21.15 7.29 -22.93
C GLY A 290 -21.48 5.81 -22.72
N LYS A 291 -21.18 4.94 -23.69
CA LYS A 291 -21.38 3.49 -23.60
C LYS A 291 -20.03 2.74 -23.75
N ALA A 292 -19.91 1.61 -23.06
CA ALA A 292 -18.79 0.70 -23.25
C ALA A 292 -18.98 -0.12 -24.53
N ASP A 293 -18.00 -0.06 -25.43
CA ASP A 293 -17.95 -0.79 -26.69
C ASP A 293 -16.88 -1.90 -26.65
N GLN A 294 -16.70 -2.64 -27.74
CA GLN A 294 -15.70 -3.71 -27.84
C GLN A 294 -14.28 -3.22 -27.49
N TRP A 295 -13.94 -2.00 -27.90
CA TRP A 295 -12.67 -1.36 -27.58
C TRP A 295 -12.48 -1.26 -26.06
N PHE A 296 -13.47 -0.77 -25.30
CA PHE A 296 -13.36 -0.65 -23.84
C PHE A 296 -13.05 -1.99 -23.16
N TRP A 297 -13.69 -3.06 -23.61
CA TRP A 297 -13.58 -4.37 -22.97
C TRP A 297 -12.23 -5.03 -23.23
N GLU A 298 -11.75 -4.96 -24.47
CA GLU A 298 -10.40 -5.41 -24.78
C GLU A 298 -9.36 -4.52 -24.09
N PHE A 299 -9.59 -3.19 -24.03
CA PHE A 299 -8.73 -2.27 -23.30
C PHE A 299 -8.61 -2.64 -21.81
N ASP A 300 -9.72 -2.89 -21.10
CA ASP A 300 -9.72 -3.28 -19.68
C ASP A 300 -8.87 -4.52 -19.41
N LYS A 301 -8.95 -5.51 -20.31
CA LYS A 301 -8.14 -6.74 -20.28
C LYS A 301 -6.65 -6.41 -20.45
N GLN A 302 -6.33 -5.61 -21.46
CA GLN A 302 -4.96 -5.30 -21.86
C GLN A 302 -4.20 -4.47 -20.82
N VAL A 303 -4.87 -3.54 -20.14
CA VAL A 303 -4.22 -2.74 -19.09
C VAL A 303 -4.20 -3.41 -17.71
N LYS A 304 -4.66 -4.66 -17.61
CA LYS A 304 -4.60 -5.41 -16.35
C LYS A 304 -3.15 -5.64 -15.92
N ASN A 305 -2.88 -5.29 -14.67
CA ASN A 305 -1.56 -5.39 -14.02
C ASN A 305 -0.46 -4.51 -14.66
N ILE A 306 -0.83 -3.54 -15.48
CA ILE A 306 0.12 -2.55 -16.00
C ILE A 306 0.31 -1.41 -15.02
N ARG A 307 1.58 -1.08 -14.74
CA ARG A 307 1.98 0.07 -13.92
C ARG A 307 1.92 1.34 -14.77
N MET A 308 0.95 2.21 -14.47
CA MET A 308 0.72 3.45 -15.22
C MET A 308 1.52 4.66 -14.73
N ILE A 309 2.07 4.62 -13.52
CA ILE A 309 2.96 5.67 -13.00
C ILE A 309 4.21 4.97 -12.49
N ALA A 310 5.37 5.42 -12.95
CA ALA A 310 6.65 4.85 -12.59
C ALA A 310 7.65 5.97 -12.34
N ALA A 311 8.55 5.74 -11.38
CA ALA A 311 9.68 6.61 -11.13
C ALA A 311 10.98 5.81 -11.26
N SER A 312 12.05 6.50 -11.63
CA SER A 312 13.36 5.91 -11.89
C SER A 312 14.48 6.76 -11.28
N GLY A 313 15.69 6.18 -11.20
CA GLY A 313 16.87 6.87 -10.66
C GLY A 313 16.69 7.34 -9.22
N ASP A 314 17.28 8.48 -8.89
CA ASP A 314 17.28 9.01 -7.53
C ASP A 314 15.91 9.54 -7.08
N ILE A 315 15.06 9.98 -8.01
CA ILE A 315 13.65 10.31 -7.72
C ILE A 315 12.93 9.09 -7.15
N LYS A 316 13.13 7.89 -7.73
CA LYS A 316 12.58 6.64 -7.17
C LYS A 316 13.12 6.36 -5.78
N LYS A 317 14.43 6.59 -5.53
CA LYS A 317 15.04 6.35 -4.23
C LYS A 317 14.47 7.29 -3.17
N SER A 318 14.33 8.58 -3.48
CA SER A 318 13.72 9.56 -2.57
C SER A 318 12.25 9.23 -2.29
N LEU A 319 11.47 8.85 -3.30
CA LEU A 319 10.09 8.40 -3.13
C LEU A 319 9.97 7.13 -2.26
N ALA A 320 10.97 6.24 -2.30
CA ALA A 320 10.99 5.02 -1.50
C ALA A 320 11.31 5.28 -0.01
N LYS A 321 11.94 6.42 0.30
CA LYS A 321 12.20 6.86 1.69
C LYS A 321 10.99 7.50 2.36
N LEU A 322 10.00 7.95 1.58
CA LEU A 322 8.78 8.50 2.16
C LEU A 322 8.10 7.43 3.02
N GLU A 323 7.86 7.79 4.28
CA GLU A 323 7.04 6.95 5.16
C GLU A 323 5.66 6.78 4.52
N ARG A 324 5.07 5.60 4.71
CA ARG A 324 3.67 5.44 4.34
C ARG A 324 2.86 6.29 5.31
N ASP A 325 2.11 7.25 4.79
CA ASP A 325 1.19 8.09 5.58
C ASP A 325 0.33 7.19 6.48
N GLN A 326 0.65 7.21 7.78
CA GLN A 326 -0.08 6.45 8.78
C GLN A 326 -1.19 7.37 9.27
N PHE A 327 -2.45 6.97 9.08
CA PHE A 327 -3.55 7.76 9.61
C PHE A 327 -3.39 7.91 11.11
N ASP A 328 -3.43 9.17 11.53
CA ASP A 328 -3.39 9.60 12.92
C ASP A 328 -4.57 10.55 13.10
N TYR A 329 -5.44 10.22 14.06
CA TYR A 329 -6.69 10.94 14.28
C TYR A 329 -6.44 12.44 14.52
N TYR A 330 -5.47 12.77 15.37
CA TYR A 330 -5.20 14.13 15.80
C TYR A 330 -4.48 14.94 14.72
N LYS A 331 -3.53 14.32 14.00
CA LYS A 331 -2.90 15.00 12.85
C LYS A 331 -3.90 15.30 11.75
N GLU A 332 -4.88 14.42 11.53
CA GLU A 332 -5.92 14.65 10.53
C GLU A 332 -6.92 15.71 10.96
N GLN A 333 -7.24 15.76 12.26
CA GLN A 333 -8.00 16.85 12.85
C GLN A 333 -7.28 18.20 12.66
N GLU A 334 -6.00 18.28 13.00
CA GLU A 334 -5.18 19.50 12.84
C GLU A 334 -5.12 19.97 11.38
N LYS A 335 -4.94 19.04 10.42
CA LYS A 335 -4.98 19.36 8.98
C LYS A 335 -6.31 20.01 8.57
N ILE A 336 -7.44 19.54 9.10
CA ILE A 336 -8.76 20.10 8.78
C ILE A 336 -8.96 21.45 9.49
N GLU A 337 -8.53 21.58 10.75
CA GLU A 337 -8.60 22.84 11.49
C GLU A 337 -7.79 23.95 10.79
N LYS A 338 -6.59 23.62 10.30
CA LYS A 338 -5.77 24.52 9.47
C LYS A 338 -6.43 24.84 8.13
N LEU A 339 -7.12 23.89 7.51
CA LEU A 339 -7.82 24.15 6.25
C LEU A 339 -8.97 25.16 6.44
N ILE A 340 -9.70 25.08 7.55
CA ILE A 340 -10.87 25.93 7.79
C ILE A 340 -10.53 27.24 8.51
N SER A 341 -9.34 27.36 9.11
CA SER A 341 -8.92 28.62 9.74
C SER A 341 -8.85 29.78 8.74
N ASP A 342 -8.65 29.45 7.46
CA ASP A 342 -8.51 30.40 6.37
C ASP A 342 -9.85 30.98 5.88
N ASP A 343 -10.99 30.50 6.40
CA ASP A 343 -12.34 30.98 6.05
C ASP A 343 -13.29 30.87 7.24
N VAL A 344 -13.59 31.99 7.90
CA VAL A 344 -14.51 32.04 9.06
C VAL A 344 -15.93 31.59 8.69
N ASN A 345 -16.31 31.74 7.42
CA ASN A 345 -17.63 31.43 6.87
C ASN A 345 -17.69 30.06 6.18
N PHE A 346 -16.70 29.20 6.41
CA PHE A 346 -16.70 27.86 5.84
C PHE A 346 -18.03 27.12 6.11
N LYS A 347 -18.43 26.28 5.15
CA LYS A 347 -19.58 25.38 5.27
C LYS A 347 -19.11 23.94 5.26
N ALA A 348 -19.67 23.09 6.12
CA ALA A 348 -19.45 21.66 6.07
C ALA A 348 -20.76 20.91 5.88
N ASP A 349 -20.80 20.10 4.83
CA ASP A 349 -22.00 19.43 4.35
C ASP A 349 -21.66 18.00 3.94
N LYS A 350 -22.68 17.14 3.93
CA LYS A 350 -22.60 15.82 3.32
C LYS A 350 -23.24 15.89 1.93
N ALA A 351 -22.42 15.79 0.90
CA ALA A 351 -22.87 15.74 -0.48
C ALA A 351 -23.24 14.31 -0.87
N VAL A 352 -24.48 14.09 -1.30
CA VAL A 352 -25.03 12.78 -1.69
C VAL A 352 -25.38 12.80 -3.17
N PHE A 353 -24.82 11.86 -3.93
CA PHE A 353 -25.08 11.75 -5.36
C PHE A 353 -26.45 11.10 -5.62
N LYS A 354 -27.40 11.81 -6.23
CA LYS A 354 -28.77 11.30 -6.43
C LYS A 354 -29.21 11.41 -7.90
N LYS A 355 -30.08 10.49 -8.30
CA LYS A 355 -30.76 10.49 -9.60
C LYS A 355 -32.12 11.20 -9.44
N GLU A 356 -32.09 12.51 -9.29
CA GLU A 356 -33.31 13.33 -9.32
C GLU A 356 -33.60 13.73 -10.78
N SER A 357 -33.02 14.84 -11.26
CA SER A 357 -33.17 15.29 -12.66
C SER A 357 -31.91 15.08 -13.50
N GLU A 358 -30.72 15.45 -13.00
CA GLU A 358 -29.49 15.50 -13.80
C GLU A 358 -28.30 14.70 -13.26
N TYR A 359 -28.52 13.78 -12.32
CA TYR A 359 -27.46 13.08 -11.59
C TYR A 359 -26.47 14.05 -10.92
N ASP A 360 -26.80 14.62 -9.77
CA ASP A 360 -25.94 15.61 -9.10
C ASP A 360 -25.65 15.25 -7.64
N TYR A 361 -24.69 15.94 -7.05
CA TYR A 361 -24.47 15.97 -5.62
C TYR A 361 -25.38 16.99 -4.95
N TYR A 362 -26.26 16.49 -4.10
CA TYR A 362 -27.18 17.25 -3.27
C TYR A 362 -26.61 17.35 -1.86
N LEU A 363 -26.58 18.56 -1.30
CA LEU A 363 -26.02 18.85 0.01
C LEU A 363 -27.04 18.62 1.13
N GLU A 364 -26.64 17.80 2.09
CA GLU A 364 -27.30 17.66 3.38
C GLU A 364 -26.47 18.46 4.40
N SER A 365 -27.12 19.35 5.15
CA SER A 365 -26.50 20.20 6.19
C SER A 365 -26.97 19.77 7.58
N LYS A 366 -26.17 20.04 8.61
CA LYS A 366 -26.54 19.88 10.02
C LYS A 366 -26.57 21.24 10.72
N LYS A 367 -27.29 21.32 11.84
CA LYS A 367 -27.37 22.54 12.67
C LYS A 367 -25.99 22.94 13.20
N ASP A 368 -25.21 21.97 13.70
CA ASP A 368 -23.81 22.20 14.05
C ASP A 368 -22.93 21.97 12.82
N LYS A 369 -22.28 23.03 12.34
CA LYS A 369 -21.40 22.99 11.16
C LYS A 369 -20.16 22.11 11.33
N PHE A 370 -19.79 21.70 12.55
CA PHE A 370 -18.65 20.81 12.77
C PHE A 370 -19.04 19.32 12.75
N GLN A 371 -20.33 19.00 12.82
CA GLN A 371 -20.78 17.61 12.97
C GLN A 371 -20.31 16.72 11.80
N TYR A 372 -20.46 17.17 10.56
CA TYR A 372 -20.00 16.39 9.40
C TYR A 372 -18.48 16.32 9.27
N ILE A 373 -17.72 17.26 9.85
CA ILE A 373 -16.26 17.15 9.93
C ILE A 373 -15.88 16.00 10.87
N ILE A 374 -16.53 15.91 12.03
CA ILE A 374 -16.26 14.85 13.01
C ILE A 374 -16.67 13.48 12.47
N GLU A 375 -17.88 13.36 11.90
CA GLU A 375 -18.33 12.12 11.25
C GLU A 375 -17.34 11.66 10.16
N ALA A 376 -16.76 12.60 9.41
CA ALA A 376 -15.76 12.30 8.38
C ALA A 376 -14.46 11.72 8.96
N ILE A 377 -13.93 12.33 10.03
CA ILE A 377 -12.70 11.86 10.69
C ILE A 377 -12.95 10.50 11.33
N GLU A 378 -14.09 10.31 11.99
CA GLU A 378 -14.47 9.03 12.62
C GLU A 378 -14.67 7.92 11.57
N ALA A 379 -15.32 8.21 10.45
CA ALA A 379 -15.45 7.25 9.36
C ALA A 379 -14.07 6.90 8.75
N LYS A 380 -13.16 7.88 8.64
CA LYS A 380 -11.78 7.62 8.21
C LYS A 380 -11.05 6.74 9.22
N ALA A 381 -11.12 7.06 10.51
CA ALA A 381 -10.54 6.28 11.59
C ALA A 381 -11.04 4.83 11.60
N TYR A 382 -12.35 4.63 11.51
CA TYR A 382 -12.97 3.31 11.48
C TYR A 382 -12.44 2.42 10.34
N ASN A 383 -12.20 2.99 9.14
CA ASN A 383 -11.63 2.21 8.04
C ASN A 383 -10.22 1.71 8.36
N TYR A 384 -9.40 2.53 9.01
CA TYR A 384 -8.07 2.11 9.45
C TYR A 384 -8.13 1.13 10.61
N GLN A 385 -9.09 1.29 11.54
CA GLN A 385 -9.35 0.31 12.60
C GLN A 385 -9.66 -1.07 11.99
N CYS A 386 -10.57 -1.14 11.02
CA CYS A 386 -10.88 -2.38 10.31
C CYS A 386 -9.67 -2.97 9.58
N TYR A 387 -8.86 -2.13 8.93
CA TYR A 387 -7.63 -2.57 8.27
C TYR A 387 -6.63 -3.18 9.26
N TYR A 388 -6.35 -2.49 10.36
CA TYR A 388 -5.41 -2.97 11.38
C TYR A 388 -5.96 -4.19 12.13
N LYS A 389 -7.28 -4.30 12.34
CA LYS A 389 -7.92 -5.52 12.86
C LYS A 389 -7.76 -6.71 11.92
N ALA A 390 -7.94 -6.49 10.61
CA ALA A 390 -7.72 -7.55 9.61
C ALA A 390 -6.24 -7.96 9.57
N LEU A 391 -5.33 -7.00 9.59
CA LEU A 391 -3.89 -7.26 9.64
C LEU A 391 -3.50 -8.04 10.91
N LEU A 392 -4.09 -7.68 12.06
CA LEU A 392 -3.94 -8.43 13.31
C LEU A 392 -4.43 -9.87 13.16
N SER A 393 -5.63 -10.07 12.61
CA SER A 393 -6.21 -11.40 12.40
C SER A 393 -5.35 -12.27 11.46
N ASP A 394 -4.93 -11.71 10.32
CA ASP A 394 -4.07 -12.39 9.35
C ASP A 394 -2.73 -12.77 9.98
N HIS A 395 -2.16 -11.86 10.79
CA HIS A 395 -0.90 -12.12 11.49
C HIS A 395 -1.05 -13.22 12.53
N LEU A 396 -2.15 -13.23 13.30
CA LEU A 396 -2.47 -14.30 14.25
C LEU A 396 -2.67 -15.66 13.56
N LEU A 397 -3.28 -15.69 12.36
CA LEU A 397 -3.46 -16.90 11.56
C LEU A 397 -2.13 -17.43 11.01
N ALA A 398 -1.32 -16.55 10.40
CA ALA A 398 0.01 -16.91 9.89
C ALA A 398 0.90 -17.47 11.02
N PHE A 399 0.81 -16.88 12.20
CA PHE A 399 1.51 -17.34 13.39
C PHE A 399 1.10 -18.76 13.82
N ARG A 400 -0.20 -19.04 13.92
CA ARG A 400 -0.70 -20.39 14.24
C ARG A 400 -0.16 -21.42 13.24
N SER A 401 -0.21 -21.09 11.94
CA SER A 401 0.32 -21.97 10.89
C SER A 401 1.83 -22.22 11.00
N GLY A 402 2.62 -21.22 11.44
CA GLY A 402 4.06 -21.39 11.69
C GLY A 402 4.33 -22.34 12.86
N ILE A 403 3.60 -22.17 13.97
CA ILE A 403 3.67 -23.10 15.11
C ILE A 403 3.26 -24.51 14.70
N ASP A 404 2.17 -24.67 13.96
CA ASP A 404 1.71 -25.99 13.49
C ASP A 404 2.78 -26.68 12.62
N GLY A 405 3.50 -25.93 11.79
CA GLY A 405 4.63 -26.43 11.00
C GLY A 405 5.81 -26.90 11.87
N VAL A 406 6.13 -26.17 12.92
CA VAL A 406 7.14 -26.56 13.91
C VAL A 406 6.69 -27.82 14.66
N ILE A 407 5.45 -27.86 15.17
CA ILE A 407 4.86 -29.05 15.82
C ILE A 407 4.91 -30.27 14.90
N GLU A 408 4.66 -30.10 13.60
CA GLU A 408 4.72 -31.18 12.63
C GLU A 408 6.16 -31.66 12.40
N ASN A 409 7.15 -30.77 12.39
CA ASN A 409 8.57 -31.17 12.37
C ASN A 409 8.94 -31.96 13.63
N PHE A 410 8.47 -31.51 14.81
CA PHE A 410 8.62 -32.27 16.05
C PHE A 410 7.97 -33.66 16.00
N ARG A 411 6.82 -33.81 15.31
CA ARG A 411 6.15 -35.11 15.13
C ARG A 411 6.93 -36.05 14.20
N LYS A 412 7.61 -35.54 13.17
CA LYS A 412 8.39 -36.35 12.22
C LYS A 412 9.58 -37.07 12.87
N ILE A 413 10.13 -36.50 13.94
CA ILE A 413 11.24 -37.07 14.71
C ILE A 413 10.85 -38.37 15.42
N ASN A 414 9.55 -38.64 15.58
CA ASN A 414 9.08 -39.91 16.15
C ASN A 414 9.33 -41.13 15.24
N LYS A 415 10.04 -40.96 14.10
CA LYS A 415 10.33 -42.03 13.12
C LYS A 415 11.81 -42.19 12.70
N ALA A 416 12.78 -41.37 13.15
CA ALA A 416 14.21 -41.62 12.93
C ALA A 416 15.06 -40.93 14.02
N LYS A 417 16.24 -41.49 14.32
CA LYS A 417 17.10 -41.17 15.48
C LYS A 417 18.55 -40.88 15.02
N THR A 418 18.71 -39.95 14.10
CA THR A 418 20.01 -39.62 13.49
C THR A 418 20.42 -38.18 13.82
N ARG A 419 21.70 -37.86 13.65
CA ARG A 419 22.25 -36.50 13.84
C ARG A 419 21.58 -35.44 12.95
N GLU A 420 21.15 -35.83 11.75
CA GLU A 420 20.38 -34.97 10.84
C GLU A 420 19.01 -34.57 11.42
N ASP A 421 18.38 -35.45 12.23
CA ASP A 421 17.10 -35.13 12.90
C ASP A 421 17.28 -34.03 13.97
N PHE A 422 18.47 -33.93 14.57
CA PHE A 422 18.82 -32.88 15.53
C PHE A 422 19.12 -31.54 14.86
N GLU A 423 19.77 -31.53 13.69
CA GLU A 423 19.95 -30.31 12.91
C GLU A 423 18.60 -29.73 12.45
N ILE A 424 17.62 -30.60 12.15
CA ILE A 424 16.23 -30.20 11.86
C ILE A 424 15.56 -29.57 13.09
N LEU A 425 15.83 -30.07 14.29
CA LEU A 425 15.33 -29.50 15.55
C LEU A 425 15.90 -28.12 15.83
N GLU A 426 17.23 -27.97 15.74
CA GLU A 426 17.91 -26.70 15.96
C GLU A 426 17.45 -25.64 14.95
N ALA A 427 17.29 -26.02 13.68
CA ALA A 427 16.74 -25.14 12.65
C ALA A 427 15.28 -24.75 12.93
N ALA A 428 14.46 -25.68 13.43
CA ALA A 428 13.06 -25.40 13.79
C ALA A 428 12.95 -24.48 15.02
N GLU A 429 13.87 -24.62 15.99
CA GLU A 429 13.98 -23.76 17.18
C GLU A 429 14.41 -22.34 16.81
N GLN A 430 15.47 -22.19 16.02
CA GLN A 430 15.93 -20.89 15.53
C GLN A 430 14.83 -20.17 14.73
N GLU A 431 14.08 -20.89 13.90
CA GLU A 431 12.94 -20.33 13.18
C GLU A 431 11.80 -19.92 14.14
N LEU A 432 11.56 -20.68 15.21
CA LEU A 432 10.56 -20.33 16.22
C LEU A 432 10.92 -19.05 16.99
N VAL A 433 12.17 -18.89 17.43
CA VAL A 433 12.68 -17.67 18.10
C VAL A 433 12.56 -16.46 17.18
N LYS A 434 12.98 -16.61 15.92
CA LYS A 434 12.85 -15.56 14.91
C LYS A 434 11.39 -15.15 14.68
N ILE A 435 10.49 -16.13 14.56
CA ILE A 435 9.04 -15.88 14.48
C ILE A 435 8.55 -15.10 15.71
N GLN A 436 9.09 -15.35 16.91
CA GLN A 436 8.72 -14.62 18.13
C GLN A 436 9.21 -13.17 18.17
N CYS A 437 10.47 -12.92 17.81
CA CYS A 437 10.99 -11.56 17.74
C CYS A 437 10.19 -10.73 16.72
N GLU A 438 9.94 -11.29 15.53
CA GLU A 438 9.10 -10.65 14.51
C GLU A 438 7.65 -10.44 14.99
N ARG A 439 7.12 -11.34 15.82
CA ARG A 439 5.77 -11.25 16.40
C ARG A 439 5.65 -10.05 17.33
N ILE A 440 6.57 -9.89 18.28
CA ILE A 440 6.50 -8.83 19.31
C ILE A 440 6.50 -7.46 18.63
N GLU A 441 7.44 -7.23 17.72
CA GLU A 441 7.56 -5.96 17.00
C GLU A 441 6.33 -5.66 16.13
N ARG A 442 5.82 -6.67 15.39
CA ARG A 442 4.65 -6.48 14.52
C ARG A 442 3.36 -6.28 15.32
N LEU A 443 3.16 -7.02 16.42
CA LEU A 443 1.99 -6.84 17.27
C LEU A 443 2.01 -5.48 17.98
N GLN A 444 3.16 -5.06 18.51
CA GLN A 444 3.32 -3.71 19.06
C GLN A 444 2.99 -2.65 18.00
N PHE A 445 3.54 -2.78 16.78
CA PHE A 445 3.23 -1.87 15.69
C PHE A 445 1.74 -1.79 15.38
N ILE A 446 1.04 -2.94 15.27
CA ILE A 446 -0.40 -3.00 14.98
C ILE A 446 -1.22 -2.40 16.12
N CYS A 447 -0.89 -2.69 17.38
CA CYS A 447 -1.61 -2.17 18.53
C CYS A 447 -1.36 -0.67 18.74
N ASP A 448 -0.13 -0.20 18.59
CA ASP A 448 0.17 1.24 18.57
C ASP A 448 -0.56 1.92 17.39
N ALA A 449 -0.73 1.24 16.24
CA ALA A 449 -1.54 1.76 15.15
C ALA A 449 -3.02 1.87 15.53
N LEU A 450 -3.57 0.87 16.21
CA LEU A 450 -4.94 0.89 16.73
C LEU A 450 -5.15 1.99 17.80
N VAL A 451 -4.10 2.37 18.53
CA VAL A 451 -4.08 3.55 19.40
C VAL A 451 -4.10 4.84 18.59
N ARG A 452 -3.23 4.98 17.57
CA ARG A 452 -3.17 6.17 16.68
C ARG A 452 -4.51 6.47 15.99
N VAL A 453 -5.27 5.42 15.67
CA VAL A 453 -6.59 5.55 15.04
C VAL A 453 -7.75 5.63 16.03
N GLY A 454 -7.44 5.82 17.32
CA GLY A 454 -8.41 6.10 18.37
C GLY A 454 -9.34 4.93 18.69
N LEU A 455 -8.87 3.68 18.63
CA LEU A 455 -9.65 2.53 19.12
C LEU A 455 -9.23 2.10 20.53
N TYR A 456 -7.95 2.21 20.83
CA TYR A 456 -7.39 1.83 22.12
C TYR A 456 -6.63 2.99 22.76
N LYS A 457 -6.52 2.95 24.09
CA LYS A 457 -5.57 3.73 24.88
C LYS A 457 -4.47 2.79 25.37
N LYS A 458 -3.19 3.16 25.17
CA LYS A 458 -2.06 2.44 25.75
C LYS A 458 -1.95 2.77 27.23
N MET A 459 -1.97 1.76 28.08
CA MET A 459 -1.85 1.89 29.54
C MET A 459 -0.41 1.62 29.99
N SER A 460 0.25 0.62 29.38
CA SER A 460 1.66 0.26 29.53
C SER A 460 2.11 -0.56 28.30
N ASP A 461 3.36 -1.04 28.25
CA ASP A 461 3.99 -1.62 27.06
C ASP A 461 3.22 -2.76 26.36
N PHE A 462 2.32 -3.44 27.07
CA PHE A 462 1.49 -4.53 26.52
C PHE A 462 0.02 -4.51 26.97
N VAL A 463 -0.42 -3.42 27.60
CA VAL A 463 -1.79 -3.30 28.12
C VAL A 463 -2.51 -2.19 27.38
N TYR A 464 -3.58 -2.56 26.67
CA TYR A 464 -4.38 -1.66 25.86
C TYR A 464 -5.82 -1.69 26.38
N MET A 465 -6.48 -0.54 26.43
CA MET A 465 -7.88 -0.42 26.84
C MET A 465 -8.72 0.08 25.68
N ASN A 466 -9.75 -0.66 25.29
CA ASN A 466 -10.66 -0.24 24.23
C ASN A 466 -11.44 0.99 24.71
N ILE A 467 -11.38 2.09 23.96
CA ILE A 467 -11.98 3.36 24.40
C ILE A 467 -13.52 3.37 24.37
N HIS A 468 -14.14 2.42 23.67
CA HIS A 468 -15.59 2.33 23.54
C HIS A 468 -16.21 1.34 24.53
N THR A 469 -15.50 0.26 24.85
CA THR A 469 -16.01 -0.80 25.73
C THR A 469 -15.38 -0.81 27.13
N ASN A 470 -14.31 -0.03 27.35
CA ASN A 470 -13.45 -0.09 28.55
C ASN A 470 -12.82 -1.48 28.82
N GLU A 471 -12.91 -2.39 27.86
CA GLU A 471 -12.30 -3.72 27.96
C GLU A 471 -10.78 -3.60 27.86
N LYS A 472 -10.07 -4.23 28.81
CA LYS A 472 -8.61 -4.30 28.81
C LYS A 472 -8.18 -5.52 28.00
N THR A 473 -7.39 -5.30 26.96
CA THR A 473 -6.73 -6.34 26.19
C THR A 473 -5.25 -6.34 26.56
N VAL A 474 -4.80 -7.46 27.13
CA VAL A 474 -3.38 -7.76 27.31
C VAL A 474 -2.93 -8.56 26.10
N ILE A 475 -1.84 -8.15 25.44
CA ILE A 475 -1.26 -8.96 24.36
C ILE A 475 -0.48 -10.09 25.02
N VAL A 476 -1.05 -11.29 25.02
CA VAL A 476 -0.67 -12.38 25.93
C VAL A 476 0.60 -13.12 25.47
N LYS A 477 1.60 -13.15 26.35
CA LYS A 477 2.83 -13.99 26.30
C LYS A 477 2.52 -15.48 26.56
N ASN A 478 1.39 -15.76 27.19
CA ASN A 478 1.09 -17.05 27.87
C ASN A 478 0.91 -18.25 26.93
N ASN A 479 0.27 -18.12 25.76
CA ASN A 479 0.00 -19.29 24.89
C ASN A 479 1.27 -20.03 24.41
N ILE A 480 2.43 -19.37 24.38
CA ILE A 480 3.71 -20.01 24.01
C ILE A 480 4.32 -20.70 25.21
N VAL A 481 4.29 -20.03 26.36
CA VAL A 481 4.73 -20.61 27.64
C VAL A 481 3.95 -21.89 27.87
N ASP A 482 2.64 -21.90 27.64
CA ASP A 482 1.80 -23.09 27.78
C ASP A 482 2.20 -24.23 26.82
N ILE A 483 2.53 -23.92 25.56
CA ILE A 483 2.98 -24.91 24.56
C ILE A 483 4.37 -25.45 24.92
N LEU A 484 5.30 -24.58 25.33
CA LEU A 484 6.66 -24.98 25.71
C LEU A 484 6.65 -25.78 27.02
N LYS A 485 5.86 -25.38 28.02
CA LYS A 485 5.61 -26.17 29.24
C LYS A 485 5.03 -27.54 28.90
N ALA A 486 4.09 -27.63 27.95
CA ALA A 486 3.55 -28.92 27.50
C ALA A 486 4.59 -29.80 26.77
N ALA A 487 5.47 -29.20 25.96
CA ALA A 487 6.56 -29.89 25.28
C ALA A 487 7.63 -30.38 26.27
N GLU A 488 8.03 -29.53 27.22
CA GLU A 488 8.93 -29.88 28.32
C GLU A 488 8.39 -31.07 29.11
N GLN A 489 7.12 -31.01 29.53
CA GLN A 489 6.48 -32.08 30.28
C GLN A 489 6.50 -33.42 29.52
N LYS A 490 6.29 -33.40 28.21
CA LYS A 490 6.36 -34.59 27.37
C LYS A 490 7.79 -35.14 27.29
N LEU A 491 8.78 -34.30 27.06
CA LEU A 491 10.20 -34.70 27.03
C LEU A 491 10.64 -35.29 28.37
N LEU A 492 10.18 -34.70 29.48
CA LEU A 492 10.47 -35.18 30.83
C LEU A 492 9.86 -36.56 31.08
N ASN A 493 8.63 -36.80 30.61
CA ASN A 493 7.99 -38.12 30.71
C ASN A 493 8.75 -39.18 29.90
N ASP A 494 9.17 -38.83 28.68
CA ASP A 494 9.92 -39.72 27.79
C ASP A 494 11.35 -39.97 28.31
N PHE A 495 11.97 -38.98 28.96
CA PHE A 495 13.24 -39.10 29.66
C PHE A 495 13.11 -40.10 30.82
N LYS A 496 12.13 -39.88 31.72
CA LYS A 496 11.85 -40.77 32.85
C LYS A 496 11.64 -42.21 32.41
N GLN A 497 10.86 -42.44 31.34
CA GLN A 497 10.64 -43.79 30.83
C GLN A 497 11.92 -44.45 30.29
N SER A 498 12.80 -43.67 29.66
CA SER A 498 14.09 -44.15 29.14
C SER A 498 15.07 -44.43 30.28
N PHE A 499 15.07 -43.59 31.31
CA PHE A 499 15.86 -43.75 32.52
C PHE A 499 15.48 -45.03 33.29
N MET A 500 14.19 -45.30 33.49
CA MET A 500 13.72 -46.56 34.11
C MET A 500 14.16 -47.82 33.34
N ARG A 501 14.44 -47.70 32.02
CA ARG A 501 14.98 -48.82 31.22
C ARG A 501 16.47 -49.02 31.44
N LEU A 502 17.23 -47.99 31.83
CA LEU A 502 18.65 -48.12 32.19
C LEU A 502 18.81 -49.03 33.41
N GLU A 503 18.00 -48.82 34.44
CA GLU A 503 18.02 -49.62 35.68
C GLU A 503 17.81 -51.12 35.42
N ASN A 504 17.13 -51.46 34.32
CA ASN A 504 16.75 -52.83 33.97
C ASN A 504 17.54 -53.41 32.78
N ALA A 505 18.51 -52.68 32.22
CA ALA A 505 19.25 -53.10 31.05
C ALA A 505 20.25 -54.23 31.39
N LYS A 506 20.19 -55.34 30.65
CA LYS A 506 21.01 -56.55 30.94
C LYS A 506 22.28 -56.68 30.10
N THR A 507 22.48 -55.84 29.07
CA THR A 507 23.66 -55.89 28.19
C THR A 507 24.27 -54.50 27.98
N GLN A 508 25.60 -54.44 27.85
CA GLN A 508 26.34 -53.18 27.77
C GLN A 508 25.99 -52.36 26.52
N ASP A 509 25.80 -52.99 25.37
CA ASP A 509 25.46 -52.28 24.12
C ASP A 509 24.07 -51.63 24.20
N ILE A 510 23.11 -52.32 24.83
CA ILE A 510 21.76 -51.76 25.07
C ILE A 510 21.84 -50.64 26.09
N PHE A 511 22.65 -50.79 27.13
CA PHE A 511 22.88 -49.76 28.14
C PHE A 511 23.43 -48.48 27.49
N ASN A 512 24.54 -48.57 26.75
CA ASN A 512 25.16 -47.42 26.08
C ASN A 512 24.18 -46.71 25.12
N ALA A 513 23.43 -47.47 24.31
CA ALA A 513 22.47 -46.91 23.36
C ALA A 513 21.22 -46.29 24.02
N ILE A 514 20.94 -46.58 25.30
CA ILE A 514 19.91 -45.90 26.08
C ILE A 514 20.52 -44.66 26.76
N VAL A 515 21.76 -44.75 27.28
CA VAL A 515 22.49 -43.62 27.87
C VAL A 515 22.59 -42.46 26.87
N ASP A 516 23.01 -42.73 25.62
CA ASP A 516 23.11 -41.70 24.57
C ASP A 516 21.78 -40.96 24.38
N LYS A 517 20.66 -41.69 24.31
CA LYS A 517 19.31 -41.11 24.14
C LYS A 517 18.83 -40.32 25.36
N VAL A 518 19.21 -40.74 26.55
CA VAL A 518 18.87 -40.05 27.80
C VAL A 518 19.64 -38.74 27.86
N ASN A 519 20.92 -38.74 27.50
CA ASN A 519 21.75 -37.53 27.39
C ASN A 519 21.24 -36.56 26.32
N GLU A 520 20.84 -37.07 25.15
CA GLU A 520 20.21 -36.26 24.10
C GLU A 520 18.94 -35.54 24.60
N LYS A 521 18.06 -36.25 25.31
CA LYS A 521 16.84 -35.67 25.89
C LYS A 521 17.13 -34.64 26.98
N SER A 522 18.17 -34.89 27.80
CA SER A 522 18.62 -33.94 28.82
C SER A 522 19.01 -32.59 28.19
N ALA A 523 19.81 -32.63 27.12
CA ALA A 523 20.20 -31.43 26.39
C ALA A 523 18.99 -30.65 25.82
N LEU A 524 18.01 -31.36 25.23
CA LEU A 524 16.78 -30.74 24.71
C LEU A 524 15.93 -30.09 25.81
N ILE A 525 15.77 -30.73 26.96
CA ILE A 525 15.01 -30.16 28.09
C ILE A 525 15.69 -28.88 28.60
N LYS A 526 17.02 -28.86 28.67
CA LYS A 526 17.79 -27.67 29.06
C LYS A 526 17.58 -26.50 28.09
N LEU A 527 17.58 -26.77 26.78
CA LEU A 527 17.28 -25.77 25.75
C LEU A 527 15.87 -25.19 25.90
N VAL A 528 14.86 -26.05 26.03
CA VAL A 528 13.46 -25.61 26.22
C VAL A 528 13.32 -24.73 27.48
N ARG A 529 13.97 -25.09 28.59
CA ARG A 529 13.97 -24.27 29.82
C ARG A 529 14.63 -22.91 29.65
N ASN A 530 15.73 -22.81 28.90
CA ASN A 530 16.37 -21.53 28.58
C ASN A 530 15.45 -20.61 27.75
N GLU A 531 14.65 -21.17 26.85
CA GLU A 531 13.70 -20.40 26.06
C GLU A 531 12.48 -19.94 26.89
N ILE A 532 11.98 -20.79 27.79
CA ILE A 532 10.91 -20.37 28.72
C ILE A 532 11.44 -19.31 29.73
N LEU A 533 12.72 -19.35 30.08
CA LEU A 533 13.42 -18.30 30.84
C LEU A 533 13.51 -16.98 30.06
N ALA A 534 13.91 -16.99 28.79
CA ALA A 534 13.90 -15.79 27.94
C ALA A 534 12.47 -15.24 27.75
N ALA A 535 11.48 -16.14 27.71
CA ALA A 535 10.07 -15.81 27.75
C ALA A 535 9.57 -15.42 29.16
N GLY A 536 10.45 -15.24 30.15
CA GLY A 536 10.16 -14.72 31.48
C GLY A 536 9.15 -15.54 32.29
N ALA A 537 9.10 -16.86 32.06
CA ALA A 537 8.30 -17.79 32.83
C ALA A 537 9.13 -18.67 33.79
N TYR A 538 10.45 -18.77 33.58
CA TYR A 538 11.40 -19.24 34.60
C TYR A 538 12.37 -18.12 34.99
N ALA A 539 12.97 -18.24 36.17
CA ALA A 539 14.24 -17.60 36.54
C ALA A 539 15.33 -18.67 36.70
N TYR A 540 16.60 -18.32 36.48
CA TYR A 540 17.74 -19.24 36.67
C TYR A 540 18.52 -18.80 37.90
N ASP A 541 18.61 -19.69 38.87
CA ASP A 541 19.44 -19.55 40.06
C ASP A 541 20.81 -20.13 39.74
N ALA A 542 21.75 -19.24 39.37
CA ALA A 542 23.08 -19.64 38.94
C ALA A 542 23.93 -20.24 40.08
N ASP A 543 23.67 -19.84 41.32
CA ASP A 543 24.42 -20.30 42.49
C ASP A 543 24.07 -21.76 42.83
N ASN A 544 22.81 -22.15 42.58
CA ASN A 544 22.31 -23.51 42.82
C ASN A 544 22.16 -24.35 41.54
N MET A 545 22.38 -23.75 40.36
CA MET A 545 22.20 -24.40 39.04
C MET A 545 20.77 -24.94 38.83
N GLU A 546 19.77 -24.13 39.19
CA GLU A 546 18.34 -24.50 39.13
C GLU A 546 17.53 -23.50 38.30
N TYR A 547 16.47 -23.99 37.64
CA TYR A 547 15.41 -23.17 37.06
C TYR A 547 14.24 -23.06 38.03
N ILE A 548 13.76 -21.85 38.29
CA ILE A 548 12.63 -21.55 39.17
C ILE A 548 11.43 -21.18 38.31
N ASP A 549 10.36 -21.98 38.32
CA ASP A 549 9.11 -21.61 37.64
C ASP A 549 8.52 -20.38 38.36
N LEU A 550 8.34 -19.27 37.65
CA LEU A 550 7.87 -18.02 38.26
C LEU A 550 6.38 -18.04 38.61
N GLU A 551 5.62 -19.01 38.10
CA GLU A 551 4.20 -19.19 38.35
C GLU A 551 3.95 -20.13 39.54
N THR A 552 4.68 -21.25 39.59
CA THR A 552 4.50 -22.27 40.65
C THR A 552 5.53 -22.18 41.77
N ASN A 553 6.61 -21.42 41.57
CA ASN A 553 7.77 -21.31 42.45
C ASN A 553 8.51 -22.66 42.67
N GLU A 554 8.31 -23.62 41.77
CA GLU A 554 8.99 -24.91 41.79
C GLU A 554 10.43 -24.77 41.29
N ARG A 555 11.38 -25.37 42.01
CA ARG A 555 12.81 -25.39 41.67
C ARG A 555 13.15 -26.68 40.93
N LEU A 556 13.77 -26.55 39.77
CA LEU A 556 14.09 -27.64 38.86
C LEU A 556 15.59 -27.66 38.57
N GLU A 557 16.29 -28.70 39.02
CA GLU A 557 17.72 -28.87 38.72
C GLU A 557 17.99 -28.94 37.20
N VAL A 558 19.17 -28.48 36.78
CA VAL A 558 19.70 -28.78 35.45
C VAL A 558 19.83 -30.30 35.33
N ILE A 559 19.14 -30.92 34.37
CA ILE A 559 19.19 -32.39 34.22
C ILE A 559 20.64 -32.80 33.97
N ALA A 560 21.19 -33.64 34.86
CA ALA A 560 22.54 -34.15 34.74
C ALA A 560 22.67 -35.06 33.50
N THR A 561 23.68 -34.82 32.67
CA THR A 561 24.15 -35.79 31.68
C THR A 561 24.78 -36.98 32.40
N ILE A 562 24.43 -38.19 31.99
CA ILE A 562 25.01 -39.43 32.47
C ILE A 562 26.33 -39.63 31.73
N GLU A 563 27.45 -39.49 32.45
CA GLU A 563 28.81 -39.70 31.91
C GLU A 563 29.17 -41.17 31.72
#